data_AF-A0A537YNR2-F1
#
_entry.id   AF-A0A537YNR2-F1
#
_cell.length_a   1.000
_cell.length_b   1.000
_cell.length_c   1.000
_cell.angle_alpha   90.00
_cell.angle_beta   90.00
_cell.angle_gamma   90.00
#
_symmetry.space_group_name_H-M   'P 1'
#
loop_
_entity.id
_entity.type
_entity.pdbx_description
1 polymer ?
#
loop_
_entity_poly.entity_id
_entity_poly.type
_entity_poly.pdbx_seq_one_letter_code
_entity_poly.pdbx_strand_id
1 'polypeptide(L)'
;MAVTPDSQTRRRRSARSAGTTNGRKPKIGGTVEVSKQDLKALVDALRHARDGETNVRLSEKSGAMGDVAKAFNQLTERREGLTRELGRLSKVIGREGRMTERAHLRGAKGSWAESVESVNTMIEDLVRPTVEVARVLDAVADGDLSQKMSLTIEGRPVRGEFRRIGTTVNAMLDQLSSFAAEVTRVAREVGTEGVLGGQARVRGVSGIWRELTDNVNFMANNLTTQVRNIADVTTAVANGDLSKKITVDVKGEVRELKNTINTMVD
;
A
#
# COMPACT_ATOMS: atom_id res chain seq x y z
N MET A 1 -44.30 28.52 -51.86
CA MET A 1 -43.73 28.72 -53.21
C MET A 1 -42.98 27.46 -53.61
N ALA A 2 -43.40 26.87 -54.73
CA ALA A 2 -42.79 25.82 -55.57
C ALA A 2 -42.21 24.57 -54.85
N VAL A 3 -42.85 23.39 -54.79
CA VAL A 3 -43.43 22.50 -55.83
C VAL A 3 -42.35 21.82 -56.71
N THR A 4 -41.87 20.65 -56.24
CA THR A 4 -41.69 19.32 -56.91
C THR A 4 -40.99 19.20 -58.30
N PRO A 5 -40.72 18.00 -58.88
CA PRO A 5 -40.78 16.63 -58.34
C PRO A 5 -39.58 15.71 -58.67
N ASP A 6 -39.62 14.58 -57.96
CA ASP A 6 -39.06 13.26 -58.27
C ASP A 6 -39.49 12.72 -59.65
N SER A 7 -38.58 12.10 -60.42
CA SER A 7 -38.98 11.12 -61.45
C SER A 7 -37.82 10.29 -62.02
N GLN A 8 -37.98 8.99 -61.88
CA GLN A 8 -37.69 7.96 -62.89
C GLN A 8 -36.25 7.43 -63.03
N THR A 9 -35.95 6.44 -62.20
CA THR A 9 -34.99 5.36 -62.46
C THR A 9 -35.40 4.56 -63.70
N ARG A 10 -34.90 4.99 -64.87
CA ARG A 10 -35.17 4.31 -66.15
C ARG A 10 -34.15 3.19 -66.38
N ARG A 11 -34.62 1.95 -66.21
CA ARG A 11 -33.96 0.73 -66.71
C ARG A 11 -33.60 0.89 -68.19
N ARG A 12 -32.31 0.82 -68.53
CA ARG A 12 -31.86 0.45 -69.88
C ARG A 12 -31.00 -0.81 -69.80
N ARG A 13 -31.57 -1.91 -70.27
CA ARG A 13 -30.84 -3.11 -70.72
C ARG A 13 -29.94 -2.68 -71.89
N SER A 14 -28.65 -2.91 -71.75
CA SER A 14 -27.71 -3.03 -72.86
C SER A 14 -27.12 -4.45 -72.78
N ALA A 15 -27.35 -5.22 -73.83
CA ALA A 15 -26.86 -6.57 -73.98
C ALA A 15 -25.53 -6.56 -74.75
N ARG A 16 -24.62 -7.46 -74.32
CA ARG A 16 -23.48 -8.02 -75.05
C ARG A 16 -22.34 -7.08 -75.47
N SER A 17 -21.19 -7.25 -74.82
CA SER A 17 -20.00 -7.72 -75.54
C SER A 17 -19.32 -8.83 -74.73
N ALA A 18 -19.12 -9.96 -75.40
CA ALA A 18 -18.39 -11.10 -74.87
C ALA A 18 -16.89 -10.80 -75.03
N GLY A 19 -16.26 -10.33 -73.95
CA GLY A 19 -14.82 -10.22 -73.83
C GLY A 19 -14.29 -11.43 -73.08
N THR A 20 -13.72 -12.37 -73.82
CA THR A 20 -13.06 -13.58 -73.31
C THR A 20 -11.80 -13.18 -72.53
N THR A 21 -11.92 -12.82 -71.26
CA THR A 21 -10.77 -12.67 -70.37
C THR A 21 -10.49 -14.01 -69.70
N ASN A 22 -9.51 -14.68 -70.27
CA ASN A 22 -8.83 -15.88 -69.85
C ASN A 22 -8.78 -16.03 -68.31
N GLY A 23 -9.67 -16.87 -67.78
CA GLY A 23 -9.73 -17.21 -66.37
C GLY A 23 -8.53 -18.07 -65.97
N ARG A 24 -7.42 -17.43 -65.56
CA ARG A 24 -6.42 -18.09 -64.72
C ARG A 24 -7.00 -18.24 -63.32
N LYS A 25 -7.61 -19.40 -63.06
CA LYS A 25 -7.87 -19.88 -61.69
C LYS A 25 -6.54 -19.83 -60.91
N PRO A 26 -6.50 -19.27 -59.68
CA PRO A 26 -5.33 -19.42 -58.83
C PRO A 26 -5.14 -20.91 -58.54
N LYS A 27 -3.95 -21.45 -58.81
CA LYS A 27 -3.59 -22.83 -58.44
C LYS A 27 -3.55 -22.93 -56.92
N ILE A 28 -4.67 -23.31 -56.32
CA ILE A 28 -4.76 -23.70 -54.91
C ILE A 28 -4.22 -25.14 -54.84
N GLY A 29 -2.91 -25.29 -54.70
CA GLY A 29 -2.24 -26.59 -54.67
C GLY A 29 -0.80 -26.55 -55.16
N GLY A 30 0.02 -25.69 -54.56
CA GLY A 30 1.47 -25.70 -54.75
C GLY A 30 2.13 -26.22 -53.49
N THR A 31 2.74 -27.40 -53.53
CA THR A 31 3.67 -27.84 -52.49
C THR A 31 4.85 -26.87 -52.50
N VAL A 32 5.12 -26.22 -51.37
CA VAL A 32 6.30 -25.35 -51.22
C VAL A 32 7.48 -26.25 -50.85
N GLU A 33 8.51 -26.30 -51.68
CA GLU A 33 9.75 -27.00 -51.33
C GLU A 33 10.51 -26.19 -50.27
N VAL A 34 10.79 -26.84 -49.14
CA VAL A 34 11.58 -26.27 -48.04
C VAL A 34 12.85 -27.10 -47.89
N SER A 35 14.01 -26.45 -47.78
CA SER A 35 15.28 -27.16 -47.65
C SER A 35 15.40 -27.82 -46.27
N LYS A 36 16.07 -28.99 -46.20
CA LYS A 36 16.39 -29.66 -44.92
C LYS A 36 17.21 -28.77 -43.99
N GLN A 37 18.05 -27.91 -44.55
CA GLN A 37 18.88 -26.98 -43.79
C GLN A 37 18.04 -25.90 -43.10
N ASP A 38 17.01 -25.39 -43.78
CA ASP A 38 16.11 -24.38 -43.20
C ASP A 38 15.27 -24.95 -42.06
N LEU A 39 14.77 -26.18 -42.21
CA LEU A 39 14.05 -26.88 -41.15
C LEU A 39 14.95 -27.13 -39.93
N LYS A 40 16.20 -27.53 -40.16
CA LYS A 40 17.18 -27.69 -39.07
C LYS A 40 17.43 -26.37 -38.34
N ALA A 41 17.64 -25.28 -39.07
CA ALA A 41 17.83 -23.96 -38.49
C ALA A 41 16.62 -23.48 -37.67
N LEU A 42 15.39 -23.73 -38.13
CA LEU A 42 14.18 -23.44 -37.38
C LEU A 42 14.09 -24.26 -36.07
N VAL A 43 14.37 -25.56 -36.14
CA VAL A 43 14.36 -26.43 -34.95
C VAL A 43 15.41 -25.99 -33.92
N ASP A 44 16.62 -25.66 -34.38
CA ASP A 44 17.69 -25.19 -33.50
C ASP A 44 17.28 -23.83 -32.87
N ALA A 45 16.75 -22.90 -33.66
CA ALA A 45 16.25 -21.62 -33.14
C ALA A 45 15.10 -21.79 -32.12
N LEU A 46 14.18 -22.73 -32.35
CA LEU A 46 13.11 -23.06 -31.40
C LEU A 46 13.66 -23.66 -30.10
N ARG A 47 14.73 -24.46 -30.16
CA ARG A 47 15.40 -25.00 -28.96
C ARG A 47 16.07 -23.90 -28.16
N HIS A 48 16.86 -23.05 -28.80
CA HIS A 48 17.47 -21.90 -28.15
C HIS A 48 16.42 -20.96 -27.54
N ALA A 49 15.32 -20.71 -28.27
CA ALA A 49 14.21 -19.94 -27.74
C ALA A 49 13.58 -20.65 -26.52
N ARG A 50 13.25 -21.94 -26.58
CA ARG A 50 12.72 -22.70 -25.44
C ARG A 50 13.63 -22.58 -24.21
N ASP A 51 14.94 -22.64 -24.41
CA ASP A 51 15.94 -22.64 -23.34
C ASP A 51 16.24 -21.23 -22.79
N GLY A 52 15.54 -20.21 -23.28
CA GLY A 52 15.60 -18.86 -22.74
C GLY A 52 16.72 -18.00 -23.32
N GLU A 53 17.45 -18.47 -24.33
CA GLU A 53 18.51 -17.71 -24.97
C GLU A 53 17.96 -16.42 -25.62
N THR A 54 18.78 -15.38 -25.60
CA THR A 54 18.42 -14.04 -26.09
C THR A 54 19.01 -13.81 -27.48
N ASN A 55 18.40 -12.91 -28.26
CA ASN A 55 18.87 -12.53 -29.59
C ASN A 55 18.84 -13.67 -30.64
N VAL A 56 18.11 -14.75 -30.37
CA VAL A 56 17.88 -15.80 -31.37
C VAL A 56 17.03 -15.23 -32.51
N ARG A 57 17.58 -15.23 -33.73
CA ARG A 57 16.91 -14.71 -34.92
C ARG A 57 17.13 -15.65 -36.11
N LEU A 58 16.07 -15.88 -36.86
CA LEU A 58 16.13 -16.55 -38.16
C LEU A 58 16.38 -15.53 -39.26
N SER A 59 17.20 -15.88 -40.24
CA SER A 59 17.45 -15.07 -41.42
C SER A 59 16.17 -14.91 -42.24
N GLU A 60 15.81 -13.68 -42.62
CA GLU A 60 14.67 -13.45 -43.49
C GLU A 60 15.01 -13.84 -44.93
N LYS A 61 14.45 -14.97 -45.39
CA LYS A 61 14.51 -15.41 -46.79
C LYS A 61 13.21 -15.04 -47.51
N SER A 62 13.15 -15.26 -48.83
CA SER A 62 11.90 -15.14 -49.59
C SER A 62 11.10 -16.44 -49.52
N GLY A 63 9.78 -16.38 -49.74
CA GLY A 63 8.88 -17.53 -49.72
C GLY A 63 8.44 -17.94 -48.30
N ALA A 64 7.78 -19.10 -48.17
CA ALA A 64 7.11 -19.51 -46.94
C ALA A 64 8.03 -19.57 -45.71
N MET A 65 9.30 -19.97 -45.88
CA MET A 65 10.27 -19.99 -44.79
C MET A 65 10.66 -18.57 -44.33
N GLY A 66 10.59 -17.59 -45.24
CA GLY A 66 10.71 -16.17 -44.90
C GLY A 66 9.61 -15.68 -43.97
N ASP A 67 8.37 -16.05 -44.27
CA ASP A 67 7.21 -15.69 -43.46
C ASP A 67 7.27 -16.35 -42.07
N VAL A 68 7.72 -17.61 -42.01
CA VAL A 68 7.99 -18.32 -40.74
C VAL A 68 9.10 -17.63 -39.95
N ALA A 69 10.20 -17.23 -40.61
CA ALA A 69 11.29 -16.52 -39.95
C ALA A 69 10.83 -15.18 -39.36
N LYS A 70 10.01 -14.42 -40.09
CA LYS A 70 9.40 -13.17 -39.60
C LYS A 70 8.51 -13.40 -38.39
N ALA A 71 7.61 -14.39 -38.46
CA ALA A 71 6.72 -14.72 -37.35
C ALA A 71 7.50 -15.16 -36.10
N PHE A 72 8.53 -15.99 -36.28
CA PHE A 72 9.42 -16.40 -35.20
C PHE A 72 10.17 -15.20 -34.59
N ASN A 73 10.78 -14.36 -35.42
CA ASN A 73 11.52 -13.18 -34.94
C ASN A 73 10.62 -12.21 -34.16
N GLN A 74 9.39 -11.97 -34.64
CA GLN A 74 8.40 -11.14 -33.93
C GLN A 74 7.97 -11.76 -32.60
N LEU A 75 7.81 -13.08 -32.53
CA LEU A 75 7.49 -13.78 -31.27
C LEU A 75 8.65 -13.64 -30.27
N THR A 76 9.89 -13.86 -30.72
CA THR A 76 11.08 -13.73 -29.87
C THR A 76 11.27 -12.30 -29.39
N GLU A 77 11.07 -11.30 -30.25
CA GLU A 77 11.12 -9.88 -29.87
C GLU A 77 10.08 -9.53 -28.78
N ARG A 78 8.85 -10.03 -28.91
CA ARG A 78 7.82 -9.83 -27.87
C ARG A 78 8.19 -10.48 -26.55
N ARG A 79 8.71 -11.71 -26.58
CA ARG A 79 9.17 -12.41 -25.38
C ARG A 79 10.30 -11.62 -24.69
N GLU A 80 11.31 -11.20 -25.44
CA GLU A 80 12.42 -10.37 -24.93
C GLU A 80 11.93 -9.03 -24.37
N GLY A 81 10.92 -8.42 -25.01
CA GLY A 81 10.25 -7.22 -24.52
C GLY A 81 9.62 -7.45 -23.14
N LEU A 82 8.86 -8.53 -22.97
CA LEU A 82 8.25 -8.87 -21.68
C LEU A 82 9.32 -9.14 -20.61
N THR A 83 10.37 -9.91 -20.93
CA THR A 83 11.44 -10.20 -19.98
C THR A 83 12.15 -8.91 -19.51
N ARG A 84 12.45 -7.99 -20.44
CA ARG A 84 13.03 -6.69 -20.10
C ARG A 84 12.09 -5.86 -19.23
N GLU A 85 10.79 -5.88 -19.52
CA GLU A 85 9.80 -5.13 -18.76
C GLU A 85 9.61 -5.67 -17.33
N LEU A 86 9.58 -7.00 -17.16
CA LEU A 86 9.57 -7.62 -15.83
C LEU A 86 10.83 -7.27 -15.03
N GLY A 87 12.01 -7.26 -15.68
CA GLY A 87 13.26 -6.82 -15.07
C GLY A 87 13.23 -5.35 -14.65
N ARG A 88 12.68 -4.48 -15.51
CA ARG A 88 12.49 -3.04 -15.20
C ARG A 88 11.59 -2.87 -13.99
N LEU A 89 10.42 -3.52 -13.96
CA LEU A 89 9.48 -3.41 -12.83
C LEU A 89 10.06 -3.94 -11.54
N SER A 90 10.78 -5.07 -11.57
CA SER A 90 11.47 -5.59 -10.40
C SER A 90 12.44 -4.58 -9.79
N LYS A 91 13.16 -3.83 -10.62
CA LYS A 91 14.04 -2.74 -10.15
C LYS A 91 13.24 -1.55 -9.63
N VAL A 92 12.31 -1.04 -10.42
CA VAL A 92 11.59 0.22 -10.17
C VAL A 92 10.62 0.11 -9.00
N ILE A 93 9.79 -0.94 -8.97
CA ILE A 93 8.84 -1.17 -7.89
C ILE A 93 9.57 -1.79 -6.69
N GLY A 94 10.37 -2.83 -6.93
CA GLY A 94 10.98 -3.61 -5.85
C GLY A 94 12.14 -2.94 -5.12
N ARG A 95 13.01 -2.19 -5.82
CA ARG A 95 14.18 -1.54 -5.20
C ARG A 95 13.99 -0.05 -4.97
N GLU A 96 13.30 0.63 -5.88
CA GLU A 96 13.13 2.08 -5.81
C GLU A 96 11.79 2.49 -5.19
N GLY A 97 10.89 1.53 -4.90
CA GLY A 97 9.62 1.78 -4.23
C GLY A 97 8.60 2.58 -5.05
N ARG A 98 8.79 2.70 -6.37
CA ARG A 98 7.90 3.47 -7.24
C ARG A 98 6.63 2.70 -7.59
N MET A 99 5.71 2.62 -6.63
CA MET A 99 4.48 1.83 -6.65
C MET A 99 3.44 2.26 -7.70
N THR A 100 3.58 3.43 -8.31
CA THR A 100 2.69 3.93 -9.37
C THR A 100 3.07 3.44 -10.77
N GLU A 101 4.24 2.81 -10.91
CA GLU A 101 4.73 2.31 -12.19
C GLU A 101 3.94 1.08 -12.64
N ARG A 102 3.76 0.95 -13.95
CA ARG A 102 2.94 -0.10 -14.57
C ARG A 102 3.70 -0.80 -15.67
N ALA A 103 3.40 -2.09 -15.86
CA ALA A 103 3.88 -2.91 -16.95
C ALA A 103 3.32 -2.37 -18.28
N HIS A 104 4.18 -2.27 -19.28
CA HIS A 104 3.78 -1.96 -20.64
C HIS A 104 4.55 -2.80 -21.67
N LEU A 105 3.81 -3.47 -22.55
CA LEU A 105 4.39 -4.20 -23.68
C LEU A 105 3.79 -3.68 -25.00
N ARG A 106 4.63 -3.07 -25.84
CA ARG A 106 4.21 -2.47 -27.10
C ARG A 106 3.64 -3.52 -28.04
N GLY A 107 2.43 -3.28 -28.55
CA GLY A 107 1.79 -4.17 -29.53
C GLY A 107 1.32 -5.52 -28.95
N ALA A 108 1.22 -5.64 -27.62
CA ALA A 108 0.64 -6.80 -26.96
C ALA A 108 -0.82 -6.98 -27.38
N LYS A 109 -1.18 -8.21 -27.74
CA LYS A 109 -2.53 -8.63 -28.10
C LYS A 109 -2.76 -10.05 -27.59
N GLY A 110 -4.03 -10.41 -27.36
CA GLY A 110 -4.40 -11.72 -26.81
C GLY A 110 -3.73 -11.96 -25.46
N SER A 111 -3.22 -13.17 -25.24
CA SER A 111 -2.62 -13.59 -23.97
C SER A 111 -1.46 -12.70 -23.49
N TRP A 112 -0.73 -12.03 -24.40
CA TRP A 112 0.31 -11.09 -24.01
C TRP A 112 -0.25 -9.83 -23.33
N ALA A 113 -1.41 -9.34 -23.81
CA ALA A 113 -2.09 -8.21 -23.19
C ALA A 113 -2.68 -8.62 -21.83
N GLU A 114 -3.33 -9.79 -21.77
CA GLU A 114 -3.85 -10.36 -20.52
C GLU A 114 -2.74 -10.59 -19.47
N SER A 115 -1.53 -10.98 -19.90
CA SER A 115 -0.38 -11.14 -19.00
C SER A 115 0.07 -9.81 -18.40
N VAL A 116 0.14 -8.76 -19.22
CA VAL A 116 0.50 -7.40 -18.77
C VAL A 116 -0.58 -6.84 -17.83
N GLU A 117 -1.84 -7.06 -18.16
CA GLU A 117 -2.98 -6.68 -17.31
C GLU A 117 -2.93 -7.41 -15.98
N SER A 118 -2.71 -8.73 -15.97
CA SER A 118 -2.58 -9.53 -14.75
C SER A 118 -1.46 -9.01 -13.84
N VAL A 119 -0.30 -8.64 -14.40
CA VAL A 119 0.80 -8.04 -13.63
C VAL A 119 0.38 -6.69 -13.05
N ASN A 120 -0.30 -5.84 -13.84
CA ASN A 120 -0.76 -4.54 -13.37
C ASN A 120 -1.83 -4.64 -12.28
N THR A 121 -2.78 -5.58 -12.39
CA THR A 121 -3.76 -5.87 -11.35
C THR A 121 -3.07 -6.34 -10.07
N MET A 122 -2.11 -7.26 -10.17
CA MET A 122 -1.34 -7.70 -8.99
C MET A 122 -0.57 -6.55 -8.35
N ILE A 123 0.03 -5.65 -9.13
CA ILE A 123 0.66 -4.43 -8.61
C ILE A 123 -0.38 -3.58 -7.89
N GLU A 124 -1.52 -3.32 -8.49
CA GLU A 124 -2.57 -2.50 -7.89
C GLU A 124 -3.09 -3.07 -6.56
N ASP A 125 -3.36 -4.37 -6.53
CA ASP A 125 -3.85 -5.09 -5.35
C ASP A 125 -2.83 -5.07 -4.18
N LEU A 126 -1.53 -5.01 -4.48
CA LEU A 126 -0.48 -4.88 -3.48
C LEU A 126 -0.25 -3.43 -3.05
N VAL A 127 -0.40 -2.48 -3.96
CA VAL A 127 -0.09 -1.06 -3.71
C VAL A 127 -1.16 -0.41 -2.83
N ARG A 128 -2.45 -0.71 -3.05
CA ARG A 128 -3.54 -0.09 -2.28
C ARG A 128 -3.37 -0.26 -0.77
N PRO A 129 -3.14 -1.46 -0.21
CA PRO A 129 -2.92 -1.62 1.23
C PRO A 129 -1.65 -0.94 1.73
N THR A 130 -0.57 -0.94 0.96
CA THR A 130 0.69 -0.27 1.36
C THR A 130 0.52 1.24 1.50
N VAL A 131 -0.22 1.86 0.57
CA VAL A 131 -0.55 3.29 0.65
C VAL A 131 -1.45 3.56 1.87
N GLU A 132 -2.40 2.69 2.16
CA GLU A 132 -3.28 2.83 3.33
C GLU A 132 -2.50 2.74 4.65
N VAL A 133 -1.51 1.84 4.75
CA VAL A 133 -0.63 1.77 5.92
C VAL A 133 0.17 3.06 6.07
N ALA A 134 0.76 3.57 4.98
CA ALA A 134 1.52 4.83 5.02
C ALA A 134 0.65 6.00 5.50
N ARG A 135 -0.57 6.13 4.97
CA ARG A 135 -1.54 7.16 5.38
C ARG A 135 -1.83 7.13 6.88
N VAL A 136 -2.06 5.94 7.44
CA VAL A 136 -2.34 5.79 8.87
C VAL A 136 -1.10 6.11 9.71
N LEU A 137 0.09 5.72 9.28
CA LEU A 137 1.34 6.06 9.98
C LEU A 137 1.61 7.57 9.96
N ASP A 138 1.35 8.24 8.84
CA ASP A 138 1.45 9.70 8.74
C ASP A 138 0.45 10.39 9.70
N ALA A 139 -0.79 9.91 9.76
CA ALA A 139 -1.79 10.41 10.71
C ALA A 139 -1.34 10.24 12.17
N VAL A 140 -0.75 9.09 12.52
CA VAL A 140 -0.18 8.86 13.86
C VAL A 140 0.98 9.80 14.16
N ALA A 141 1.84 10.06 13.17
CA ALA A 141 2.95 11.00 13.33
C ALA A 141 2.47 12.43 13.58
N ASP A 142 1.34 12.81 12.97
CA ASP A 142 0.65 14.09 13.21
C ASP A 142 -0.19 14.10 14.50
N GLY A 143 -0.26 12.98 15.23
CA GLY A 143 -1.01 12.84 16.48
C GLY A 143 -2.50 12.51 16.32
N ASP A 144 -2.98 12.28 15.10
CA ASP A 144 -4.34 11.82 14.83
C ASP A 144 -4.46 10.29 14.95
N LEU A 145 -4.85 9.85 16.15
CA LEU A 145 -5.08 8.43 16.46
C LEU A 145 -6.48 7.92 16.07
N SER A 146 -7.33 8.77 15.49
CA SER A 146 -8.69 8.39 15.07
C SER A 146 -8.71 7.66 13.72
N GLN A 147 -7.65 7.84 12.92
CA GLN A 147 -7.52 7.26 11.58
C GLN A 147 -7.15 5.77 11.65
N LYS A 148 -8.17 4.90 11.60
CA LYS A 148 -7.97 3.45 11.57
C LYS A 148 -7.72 2.92 10.16
N MET A 149 -7.02 1.80 10.09
CA MET A 149 -6.89 1.00 8.88
C MET A 149 -8.25 0.44 8.47
N SER A 150 -8.63 0.63 7.20
CA SER A 150 -9.79 -0.07 6.64
C SER A 150 -9.53 -1.58 6.53
N LEU A 151 -10.40 -2.39 7.15
CA LEU A 151 -10.39 -3.85 7.00
C LEU A 151 -11.31 -4.34 5.86
N THR A 152 -11.74 -3.44 5.00
CA THR A 152 -12.55 -3.75 3.83
C THR A 152 -12.07 -2.99 2.60
N ILE A 153 -11.99 -3.68 1.45
CA ILE A 153 -11.67 -3.09 0.16
C ILE A 153 -12.83 -3.44 -0.78
N GLU A 154 -13.44 -2.42 -1.41
CA GLU A 154 -14.58 -2.59 -2.33
C GLU A 154 -15.74 -3.40 -1.72
N GLY A 155 -16.04 -3.14 -0.45
CA GLY A 155 -17.11 -3.82 0.30
C GLY A 155 -16.79 -5.26 0.71
N ARG A 156 -15.58 -5.76 0.45
CA ARG A 156 -15.15 -7.11 0.85
C ARG A 156 -14.12 -7.04 1.97
N PRO A 157 -14.19 -7.94 2.96
CA PRO A 157 -13.19 -7.99 4.03
C PRO A 157 -11.82 -8.35 3.46
N VAL A 158 -10.79 -7.62 3.90
CA VAL A 158 -9.40 -7.98 3.59
C VAL A 158 -9.07 -9.34 4.22
N ARG A 159 -8.23 -10.12 3.57
CA ARG A 159 -7.85 -11.48 4.00
C ARG A 159 -6.34 -11.63 4.09
N GLY A 160 -5.90 -12.74 4.69
CA GLY A 160 -4.48 -13.09 4.80
C GLY A 160 -3.68 -12.02 5.53
N GLU A 161 -2.50 -11.70 4.99
CA GLU A 161 -1.54 -10.80 5.64
C GLU A 161 -2.07 -9.38 5.78
N PHE A 162 -2.84 -8.87 4.81
CA PHE A 162 -3.42 -7.53 4.90
C PHE A 162 -4.38 -7.38 6.09
N ARG A 163 -5.17 -8.42 6.37
CA ARG A 163 -6.02 -8.45 7.58
C ARG A 163 -5.19 -8.43 8.85
N ARG A 164 -4.11 -9.22 8.87
CA ARG A 164 -3.22 -9.31 10.02
C ARG A 164 -2.53 -7.97 10.30
N ILE A 165 -1.99 -7.32 9.27
CA ILE A 165 -1.38 -5.99 9.36
C ILE A 165 -2.41 -4.97 9.86
N GLY A 166 -3.55 -4.87 9.19
CA GLY A 166 -4.60 -3.91 9.57
C GLY A 166 -5.10 -4.11 11.01
N THR A 167 -5.29 -5.36 11.43
CA THR A 167 -5.70 -5.68 12.82
C THR A 167 -4.62 -5.28 13.83
N THR A 168 -3.35 -5.53 13.51
CA THR A 168 -2.22 -5.20 14.39
C THR A 168 -2.03 -3.68 14.52
N VAL A 169 -2.11 -2.95 13.40
CA VAL A 169 -2.06 -1.48 13.39
C VAL A 169 -3.23 -0.90 14.17
N ASN A 170 -4.45 -1.39 13.95
CA ASN A 170 -5.63 -0.91 14.70
C ASN A 170 -5.51 -1.19 16.21
N ALA A 171 -4.99 -2.37 16.61
CA ALA A 171 -4.76 -2.67 18.02
C ALA A 171 -3.70 -1.73 18.65
N MET A 172 -2.64 -1.40 17.91
CA MET A 172 -1.64 -0.41 18.34
C MET A 172 -2.25 0.99 18.49
N LEU A 173 -3.08 1.43 17.54
CA LEU A 173 -3.82 2.69 17.61
C LEU A 173 -4.73 2.76 18.83
N ASP A 174 -5.48 1.68 19.09
CA ASP A 174 -6.37 1.59 20.26
C ASP A 174 -5.57 1.70 21.57
N GLN A 175 -4.38 1.09 21.62
CA GLN A 175 -3.50 1.19 22.78
C GLN A 175 -2.98 2.61 22.99
N LEU A 176 -2.51 3.25 21.92
CA LEU A 176 -2.03 4.64 21.92
C LEU A 176 -3.12 5.61 22.35
N SER A 177 -4.32 5.47 21.78
CA SER A 177 -5.46 6.35 22.07
C SER A 177 -5.91 6.22 23.52
N SER A 178 -6.00 4.98 24.02
CA SER A 178 -6.34 4.70 25.42
C SER A 178 -5.30 5.29 26.38
N PHE A 179 -4.01 5.12 26.09
CA PHE A 179 -2.94 5.70 26.90
C PHE A 179 -2.99 7.24 26.90
N ALA A 180 -3.12 7.87 25.73
CA ALA A 180 -3.20 9.32 25.61
C ALA A 180 -4.39 9.91 26.38
N ALA A 181 -5.56 9.26 26.30
CA ALA A 181 -6.74 9.65 27.05
C ALA A 181 -6.51 9.56 28.57
N GLU A 182 -5.92 8.47 29.06
CA GLU A 182 -5.67 8.26 30.49
C GLU A 182 -4.63 9.25 31.05
N VAL A 183 -3.54 9.51 30.32
CA VAL A 183 -2.56 10.51 30.73
C VAL A 183 -3.17 11.91 30.78
N THR A 184 -3.96 12.27 29.77
CA THR A 184 -4.66 13.57 29.73
C THR A 184 -5.63 13.70 30.91
N ARG A 185 -6.39 12.65 31.22
CA ARG A 185 -7.32 12.62 32.34
C ARG A 185 -6.61 12.80 33.68
N VAL A 186 -5.55 12.01 33.94
CA VAL A 186 -4.80 12.08 35.20
C VAL A 186 -4.10 13.43 35.37
N ALA A 187 -3.52 13.97 34.29
CA ALA A 187 -2.90 15.29 34.31
C ALA A 187 -3.92 16.39 34.66
N ARG A 188 -5.15 16.29 34.12
CA ARG A 188 -6.23 17.21 34.43
C ARG A 188 -6.70 17.07 35.87
N GLU A 189 -7.01 15.85 36.32
CA GLU A 189 -7.50 15.56 37.68
C GLU A 189 -6.49 16.00 38.75
N VAL A 190 -5.25 15.50 38.67
CA VAL A 190 -4.25 15.73 39.71
C VAL A 190 -3.60 17.11 39.59
N GLY A 191 -3.35 17.57 38.36
CA GLY A 191 -2.60 18.80 38.12
C GLY A 191 -3.45 20.07 38.02
N THR A 192 -4.68 19.98 37.50
CA THR A 192 -5.53 21.17 37.26
C THR A 192 -6.71 21.25 38.22
N GLU A 193 -7.45 20.14 38.39
CA GLU A 193 -8.65 20.09 39.22
C GLU A 193 -8.32 19.87 40.71
N GLY A 194 -7.09 19.50 41.04
CA GLY A 194 -6.66 19.21 42.42
C GLY A 194 -7.30 17.96 43.02
N VAL A 195 -7.88 17.09 42.18
CA VAL A 195 -8.45 15.80 42.58
C VAL A 195 -7.31 14.80 42.78
N LEU A 196 -6.78 14.79 44.01
CA LEU A 196 -5.64 13.97 44.37
C LEU A 196 -6.01 12.47 44.45
N GLY A 197 -5.09 11.60 44.04
CA GLY A 197 -5.26 10.15 44.02
C GLY A 197 -5.74 9.57 42.69
N GLY A 198 -5.90 10.41 41.66
CA GLY A 198 -6.14 9.95 40.29
C GLY A 198 -4.99 9.08 39.77
N GLN A 199 -5.33 7.97 39.13
CA GLN A 199 -4.37 7.04 38.53
C GLN A 199 -4.82 6.61 37.13
N ALA A 200 -3.86 6.48 36.23
CA ALA A 200 -4.03 6.00 34.87
C ALA A 200 -4.28 4.49 34.89
N ARG A 201 -5.30 4.05 34.14
CA ARG A 201 -5.70 2.65 34.04
C ARG A 201 -5.83 2.24 32.58
N VAL A 202 -4.71 1.91 31.97
CA VAL A 202 -4.68 1.45 30.57
C VAL A 202 -4.74 -0.08 30.54
N ARG A 203 -5.82 -0.64 29.96
CA ARG A 203 -5.99 -2.10 29.87
C ARG A 203 -5.05 -2.71 28.82
N GLY A 204 -4.60 -3.94 29.06
CA GLY A 204 -3.82 -4.71 28.08
C GLY A 204 -2.39 -4.20 27.81
N VAL A 205 -1.90 -3.24 28.59
CA VAL A 205 -0.52 -2.74 28.45
C VAL A 205 0.50 -3.81 28.84
N SER A 206 1.57 -3.91 28.05
CA SER A 206 2.75 -4.71 28.36
C SER A 206 4.00 -3.99 27.85
N GLY A 207 5.18 -4.41 28.32
CA GLY A 207 6.45 -3.77 27.98
C GLY A 207 6.48 -2.28 28.35
N ILE A 208 6.99 -1.45 27.44
CA ILE A 208 7.14 0.01 27.62
C ILE A 208 5.83 0.69 27.99
N TRP A 209 4.68 0.23 27.46
CA TRP A 209 3.38 0.85 27.76
C TRP A 209 3.00 0.72 29.23
N ARG A 210 3.34 -0.41 29.86
CA ARG A 210 3.09 -0.62 31.27
C ARG A 210 4.01 0.27 32.11
N GLU A 211 5.29 0.30 31.76
CA GLU A 211 6.29 1.15 32.43
C GLU A 211 5.90 2.63 32.39
N LEU A 212 5.45 3.14 31.24
CA LEU A 212 4.98 4.53 31.13
C LEU A 212 3.74 4.79 31.99
N THR A 213 2.81 3.85 32.04
CA THR A 213 1.60 3.96 32.89
C THR A 213 1.99 3.98 34.38
N ASP A 214 2.90 3.10 34.79
CA ASP A 214 3.40 3.01 36.17
C ASP A 214 4.15 4.28 36.57
N ASN A 215 4.94 4.86 35.67
CA ASN A 215 5.66 6.11 35.92
C ASN A 215 4.70 7.30 36.11
N VAL A 216 3.65 7.42 35.29
CA VAL A 216 2.61 8.45 35.48
C VAL A 216 1.90 8.26 36.81
N ASN A 217 1.57 7.02 37.17
CA ASN A 217 0.94 6.70 38.45
C ASN A 217 1.84 7.01 39.65
N PHE A 218 3.14 6.73 39.54
CA PHE A 218 4.11 7.05 40.57
C PHE A 218 4.22 8.56 40.78
N MET A 219 4.30 9.35 39.69
CA MET A 219 4.30 10.81 39.76
C MET A 219 3.02 11.34 40.41
N ALA A 220 1.85 10.88 39.96
CA ALA A 220 0.55 11.30 40.50
C ALA A 220 0.40 10.96 41.99
N ASN A 221 0.86 9.78 42.40
CA ASN A 221 0.83 9.34 43.79
C ASN A 221 1.77 10.18 44.67
N ASN A 222 2.98 10.47 44.21
CA ASN A 222 3.91 11.32 44.94
C ASN A 222 3.33 12.73 45.16
N LEU A 223 2.79 13.37 44.12
CA LEU A 223 2.14 14.68 44.25
C LEU A 223 0.95 14.62 45.22
N THR A 224 0.12 13.59 45.10
CA THR A 224 -1.03 13.35 46.00
C THR A 224 -0.61 13.28 47.46
N THR A 225 0.37 12.43 47.78
CA THR A 225 0.85 12.27 49.15
C THR A 225 1.47 13.57 49.66
N GLN A 226 2.28 14.24 48.84
CA GLN A 226 2.95 15.49 49.23
C GLN A 226 1.94 16.59 49.56
N VAL A 227 0.99 16.85 48.67
CA VAL A 227 0.00 17.93 48.84
C VAL A 227 -0.95 17.64 50.00
N ARG A 228 -1.42 16.39 50.18
CA ARG A 228 -2.29 16.04 51.32
C ARG A 228 -1.60 16.26 52.66
N ASN A 229 -0.35 15.82 52.82
CA ASN A 229 0.38 16.02 54.07
C ASN A 229 0.59 17.50 54.38
N ILE A 230 0.86 18.32 53.37
CA ILE A 230 0.96 19.78 53.53
C ILE A 230 -0.40 20.36 53.96
N ALA A 231 -1.50 19.97 53.31
CA ALA A 231 -2.84 20.42 53.65
C ALA A 231 -3.24 20.05 55.09
N ASP A 232 -2.93 18.82 55.53
CA ASP A 232 -3.25 18.35 56.89
C ASP A 232 -2.51 19.18 57.96
N VAL A 233 -1.20 19.41 57.77
CA VAL A 233 -0.39 20.17 58.72
C VAL A 233 -0.80 21.65 58.72
N THR A 234 -0.96 22.27 57.55
CA THR A 234 -1.39 23.67 57.47
C THR A 234 -2.79 23.89 58.07
N THR A 235 -3.70 22.93 57.93
CA THR A 235 -5.02 22.96 58.59
C THR A 235 -4.90 22.87 60.10
N ALA A 236 -4.02 22.01 60.63
CA ALA A 236 -3.76 21.91 62.06
C ALA A 236 -3.23 23.23 62.63
N VAL A 237 -2.26 23.86 61.94
CA VAL A 237 -1.72 25.17 62.30
C VAL A 237 -2.80 26.25 62.32
N ALA A 238 -3.66 26.30 61.30
CA ALA A 238 -4.76 27.25 61.24
C ALA A 238 -5.77 27.07 62.40
N ASN A 239 -5.92 25.84 62.89
CA ASN A 239 -6.75 25.52 64.06
C ASN A 239 -6.00 25.68 65.40
N GLY A 240 -4.75 26.15 65.40
CA GLY A 240 -3.94 26.38 66.59
C GLY A 240 -3.18 25.16 67.12
N ASP A 241 -3.19 24.03 66.42
CA ASP A 241 -2.39 22.84 66.75
C ASP A 241 -1.01 22.91 66.07
N LEU A 242 -0.03 23.46 66.79
CA LEU A 242 1.37 23.54 66.36
C LEU A 242 2.16 22.23 66.62
N SER A 243 1.53 21.17 67.13
CA SER A 243 2.23 19.91 67.37
C SER A 243 2.46 19.08 66.10
N LYS A 244 1.80 19.42 64.99
CA LYS A 244 1.84 18.66 63.74
C LYS A 244 2.99 19.12 62.84
N LYS A 245 3.74 18.15 62.31
CA LYS A 245 4.82 18.37 61.33
C LYS A 245 4.65 17.50 60.10
N ILE A 246 5.15 18.00 58.97
CA ILE A 246 5.24 17.22 57.74
C ILE A 246 6.41 16.24 57.89
N THR A 247 6.11 14.94 57.87
CA THR A 247 7.11 13.88 58.08
C THR A 247 7.54 13.17 56.80
N VAL A 248 6.75 13.27 55.72
CA VAL A 248 7.03 12.60 54.44
C VAL A 248 8.41 12.98 53.89
N ASP A 249 9.10 11.99 53.34
CA ASP A 249 10.37 12.19 52.65
C ASP A 249 10.11 12.85 51.28
N VAL A 250 10.68 14.03 51.09
CA VAL A 250 10.49 14.88 49.92
C VAL A 250 11.82 15.47 49.49
N LYS A 251 11.94 15.76 48.20
CA LYS A 251 13.17 16.26 47.57
C LYS A 251 12.89 17.54 46.80
N GLY A 252 13.96 18.26 46.43
CA GLY A 252 13.87 19.49 45.63
C GLY A 252 13.05 20.59 46.32
N GLU A 253 12.27 21.32 45.53
CA GLU A 253 11.43 22.45 45.98
C GLU A 253 10.39 22.04 47.04
N VAL A 254 9.86 20.81 46.95
CA VAL A 254 8.88 20.31 47.93
C VAL A 254 9.49 20.15 49.32
N ARG A 255 10.80 19.85 49.40
CA ARG A 255 11.53 19.78 50.67
C ARG A 255 11.72 21.16 51.29
N GLU A 256 12.00 22.16 50.48
CA GLU A 256 12.10 23.54 50.95
C GLU A 256 10.76 24.00 51.52
N LEU A 257 9.66 23.74 50.79
CA LEU A 257 8.31 24.01 51.27
C LEU A 257 8.00 23.29 52.59
N LYS A 258 8.32 22.00 52.69
CA LYS A 258 8.19 21.22 53.94
C LYS A 258 8.93 21.90 55.10
N ASN A 259 10.19 22.30 54.89
CA ASN A 259 11.00 22.90 55.95
C ASN A 259 10.44 24.25 56.39
N THR A 260 10.05 25.10 55.44
CA THR A 260 9.41 26.39 55.75
C THR A 260 8.15 26.20 56.59
N ILE A 261 7.30 25.24 56.24
CA ILE A 261 6.08 24.95 57.01
C ILE A 261 6.41 24.41 58.40
N ASN A 262 7.38 23.49 58.51
CA ASN A 262 7.78 22.95 59.80
C ASN A 262 8.41 24.01 60.73
N THR A 263 9.08 25.04 60.19
CA THR A 263 9.58 26.16 60.99
C THR A 263 8.46 27.04 61.54
N MET A 264 7.27 27.10 60.91
CA MET A 264 6.15 27.87 61.44
C MET A 264 5.53 27.26 62.71
N VAL A 265 5.80 25.99 62.99
CA VAL A 265 5.24 25.25 64.12
C VAL A 265 6.27 24.92 65.20
N ASP A 266 7.53 25.29 64.97
CA ASP A 266 8.63 25.21 65.93
C ASP A 266 8.65 26.44 66.85
#